data_AF-A0A482RN06-F1
#
_entry.id   AF-A0A482RN06-F1
#
_cell.length_a   1.000
_cell.length_b   1.000
_cell.length_c   1.000
_cell.angle_alpha   90.00
_cell.angle_beta   90.00
_cell.angle_gamma   90.00
#
_symmetry.space_group_name_H-M   'P 1'
#
loop_
_entity.id
_entity.type
_entity.pdbx_description
1 polymer ?
#
loop_
_entity_poly.entity_id
_entity_poly.type
_entity_poly.pdbx_seq_one_letter_code
_entity_poly.pdbx_strand_id
1 'polypeptide(L)'
;MLASLQAVEGVHIELVDMAQLSVAEQMRLIADTEILVRIEHHRARVRACARCKFSSSPVSPCLHGRAPWLLRVFMQIAMHGAALSYAMFMRAHGAVIELWPRPDGLWRCFEHLATHAGVEYERWGNSQPSRYREDRAGDYLTVDGAAVAQVLQRVVAHVRDRRAGLPVVPANA
;
A
#
# COMPACT_ATOMS: atom_id res chain seq x y z
N MET A 1 11.46 -0.50 8.17
CA MET A 1 10.23 -0.18 7.43
C MET A 1 9.02 -0.87 8.05
N LEU A 2 8.82 -2.20 7.91
CA LEU A 2 7.65 -2.89 8.49
C LEU A 2 7.40 -2.58 9.97
N ALA A 3 8.44 -2.62 10.81
CA ALA A 3 8.32 -2.25 12.23
C ALA A 3 7.83 -0.82 12.47
N SER A 4 8.24 0.13 11.61
CA SER A 4 7.77 1.53 11.68
C SER A 4 6.32 1.66 11.22
N LEU A 5 5.89 0.85 10.26
CA LEU A 5 4.51 0.85 9.78
C LEU A 5 3.57 0.14 10.76
N GLN A 6 4.03 -0.93 11.41
CA GLN A 6 3.27 -1.64 12.45
C GLN A 6 3.03 -0.78 13.70
N ALA A 7 3.78 0.31 13.89
CA ALA A 7 3.55 1.27 14.96
C ALA A 7 2.34 2.20 14.69
N VAL A 8 1.72 2.13 13.51
CA VAL A 8 0.53 2.93 13.20
C VAL A 8 -0.70 2.30 13.88
N GLU A 9 -1.35 3.09 14.74
CA GLU A 9 -2.44 2.59 15.59
C GLU A 9 -3.70 2.21 14.80
N GLY A 10 -4.25 1.04 15.13
CA GLY A 10 -5.48 0.51 14.53
C GLY A 10 -5.31 0.16 13.05
N VAL A 11 -4.10 -0.24 12.66
CA VAL A 11 -3.77 -0.75 11.34
C VAL A 11 -3.20 -2.16 11.47
N HIS A 12 -3.68 -3.06 10.61
CA HIS A 12 -3.09 -4.37 10.39
C HIS A 12 -2.42 -4.39 9.03
N ILE A 13 -1.12 -4.71 9.00
CA ILE A 13 -0.31 -4.68 7.77
C ILE A 13 0.03 -6.10 7.34
N GLU A 14 -0.38 -6.44 6.13
CA GLU A 14 -0.06 -7.71 5.50
C GLU A 14 0.83 -7.46 4.27
N LEU A 15 1.98 -8.14 4.24
CA LEU A 15 2.82 -8.25 3.05
C LEU A 15 2.49 -9.59 2.40
N VAL A 16 1.97 -9.57 1.17
CA VAL A 16 1.64 -10.80 0.44
C VAL A 16 2.31 -10.80 -0.92
N ASP A 17 2.88 -11.94 -1.27
CA ASP A 17 3.33 -12.22 -2.62
C ASP A 17 2.12 -12.62 -3.49
N MET A 18 1.57 -11.65 -4.21
CA MET A 18 0.39 -11.83 -5.07
C MET A 18 0.61 -12.91 -6.15
N ALA A 19 1.86 -13.18 -6.55
CA ALA A 19 2.16 -14.21 -7.55
C ALA A 19 1.85 -15.63 -7.07
N GLN A 20 1.74 -15.83 -5.75
CA GLN A 20 1.41 -17.12 -5.15
C GLN A 20 -0.10 -17.33 -4.96
N LEU A 21 -0.91 -16.30 -5.24
CA LEU A 21 -2.36 -16.36 -5.12
C LEU A 21 -3.01 -16.56 -6.48
N SER A 22 -4.09 -17.32 -6.52
CA SER A 22 -4.98 -17.36 -7.68
C SER A 22 -5.63 -15.99 -7.91
N VAL A 23 -6.09 -15.72 -9.13
CA VAL A 23 -6.80 -14.46 -9.45
C VAL A 23 -8.01 -14.24 -8.52
N ALA A 24 -8.75 -15.30 -8.20
CA ALA A 24 -9.90 -15.20 -7.29
C ALA A 24 -9.49 -14.79 -5.87
N GLU A 25 -8.38 -15.33 -5.35
CA GLU A 25 -7.83 -14.95 -4.05
C GLU A 25 -7.29 -13.53 -4.04
N GLN A 26 -6.62 -13.12 -5.13
CA GLN A 26 -6.17 -11.73 -5.30
C GLN A 26 -7.36 -10.77 -5.28
N MET A 27 -8.43 -11.04 -6.05
CA MET A 27 -9.63 -10.20 -6.06
C MET A 27 -10.30 -10.12 -4.69
N ARG A 28 -10.42 -11.25 -3.99
CA ARG A 28 -11.00 -11.28 -2.63
C ARG A 28 -10.16 -10.47 -1.65
N LEU A 29 -8.83 -10.58 -1.73
CA LEU A 29 -7.93 -9.83 -0.87
C LEU A 29 -8.05 -8.33 -1.11
N ILE A 30 -8.07 -7.91 -2.38
CA ILE A 30 -8.20 -6.51 -2.79
C ILE A 30 -9.55 -5.92 -2.41
N ALA A 31 -10.65 -6.65 -2.58
CA ALA A 31 -11.98 -6.19 -2.20
C ALA A 31 -12.12 -5.94 -0.68
N ASP A 32 -11.39 -6.70 0.13
CA ASP A 32 -11.33 -6.54 1.59
C ASP A 32 -10.23 -5.57 2.06
N THR A 33 -9.46 -4.98 1.14
CA THR A 33 -8.36 -4.07 1.45
C THR A 33 -8.87 -2.63 1.55
N GLU A 34 -8.50 -1.92 2.61
CA GLU A 34 -8.85 -0.52 2.79
C GLU A 34 -7.75 0.42 2.33
N ILE A 35 -6.49 0.03 2.50
CA ILE A 35 -5.35 0.81 2.00
C ILE A 35 -4.40 -0.12 1.26
N LEU A 36 -4.11 0.21 0.00
CA LEU A 36 -3.13 -0.47 -0.83
C LEU A 36 -1.86 0.37 -0.90
N VAL A 37 -0.79 -0.05 -0.23
CA VAL A 37 0.53 0.55 -0.35
C VAL A 37 1.29 -0.16 -1.46
N ARG A 38 1.68 0.59 -2.48
CA ARG A 38 2.45 0.10 -3.62
C ARG A 38 3.87 0.62 -3.55
N ILE A 39 4.84 -0.26 -3.80
CA ILE A 39 6.21 0.14 -4.17
C ILE A 39 6.46 -0.30 -5.61
N GLU A 40 6.80 0.65 -6.49
CA GLU A 40 7.31 0.30 -7.81
C GLU A 40 8.73 -0.24 -7.70
N HIS A 41 8.97 -1.46 -8.19
CA HIS A 41 10.32 -1.91 -8.55
C HIS A 41 10.32 -3.17 -9.40
N HIS A 42 11.18 -3.21 -10.42
CA HIS A 42 11.41 -4.40 -11.23
C HIS A 42 12.05 -5.56 -10.43
N ARG A 43 12.74 -5.28 -9.31
CA ARG A 43 13.31 -6.28 -8.36
C ARG A 43 13.57 -5.69 -6.96
N ALA A 44 12.55 -5.15 -6.29
CA ALA A 44 12.75 -4.55 -4.97
C ALA A 44 13.16 -5.61 -3.93
N ARG A 45 14.43 -5.63 -3.57
CA ARG A 45 14.84 -6.12 -2.25
C ARG A 45 14.55 -5.02 -1.24
N VAL A 46 13.34 -5.01 -0.70
CA VAL A 46 13.12 -4.35 0.59
C VAL A 46 14.00 -5.10 1.58
N ARG A 47 15.14 -4.51 1.98
CA ARG A 47 15.91 -5.01 3.13
C ARG A 47 15.07 -4.75 4.39
N ALA A 48 14.06 -5.60 4.61
CA ALA A 48 13.60 -5.88 5.95
C ALA A 48 14.80 -6.47 6.69
N CYS A 49 15.10 -5.92 7.87
CA CYS A 49 16.18 -6.36 8.74
C CYS A 49 16.30 -7.89 8.71
N ALA A 50 17.51 -8.42 8.47
CA ALA A 50 17.81 -9.84 8.22
C ALA A 50 17.44 -10.81 9.38
N ARG A 51 16.74 -10.33 10.40
CA ARG A 51 16.25 -11.09 11.55
C ARG A 51 14.81 -11.60 11.41
N CYS A 52 14.05 -11.11 10.42
CA CYS A 52 12.71 -11.63 10.14
C CYS A 52 12.81 -12.75 9.10
N LYS A 53 13.00 -13.99 9.55
CA LYS A 53 12.81 -15.17 8.70
C LYS A 53 11.38 -15.18 8.19
N PHE A 54 11.21 -15.17 6.86
CA PHE A 54 9.93 -15.43 6.20
C PHE A 54 9.41 -16.79 6.64
N SER A 55 8.30 -16.80 7.38
CA SER A 55 7.57 -18.01 7.73
C SER A 55 6.48 -18.22 6.69
N SER A 56 6.61 -19.28 5.89
CA SER A 56 5.62 -19.78 4.93
C SER A 56 4.45 -20.46 5.65
N SER A 57 3.70 -19.72 6.46
CA SER A 57 2.46 -20.25 7.04
C SER A 57 1.26 -19.87 6.18
N PRO A 58 0.35 -20.82 5.90
CA PRO A 58 -0.88 -20.54 5.19
C PRO A 58 -1.75 -19.60 6.03
N VAL A 59 -2.41 -18.68 5.33
CA VAL A 59 -3.39 -17.71 5.82
C VAL A 59 -4.23 -18.33 6.96
N SER A 60 -4.05 -17.84 8.19
CA SER A 60 -4.86 -18.31 9.33
C SER A 60 -6.28 -17.77 9.23
N PRO A 61 -7.32 -18.63 9.32
CA PRO A 61 -8.70 -18.20 9.31
C PRO A 61 -9.14 -17.76 10.71
N CYS A 62 -8.67 -16.61 11.18
CA CYS A 62 -9.18 -15.96 12.39
C CYS A 62 -10.09 -14.78 11.99
N LEU A 63 -11.26 -15.09 11.44
CA LEU A 63 -12.23 -14.10 10.95
C LEU A 63 -13.60 -14.20 11.64
N HIS A 64 -13.66 -14.28 12.97
CA HIS A 64 -14.94 -14.17 13.70
C HIS A 64 -14.77 -13.36 15.00
N GLY A 65 -14.67 -12.04 14.84
CA GLY A 65 -14.54 -11.10 15.95
C GLY A 65 -13.62 -9.95 15.59
N ARG A 66 -13.94 -9.17 14.55
CA ARG A 66 -13.14 -8.00 14.18
C ARG A 66 -13.69 -6.75 14.85
N ALA A 67 -12.81 -6.04 15.55
CA ALA A 67 -13.09 -4.70 16.01
C ALA A 67 -13.33 -3.78 14.79
N PRO A 68 -14.46 -3.06 14.70
CA PRO A 68 -14.86 -2.31 13.51
C PRO A 68 -13.93 -1.14 13.14
N TRP A 69 -12.92 -0.84 13.97
CA TRP A 69 -11.97 0.26 13.79
C TRP A 69 -10.58 -0.15 13.24
N LEU A 70 -10.33 -1.45 13.05
CA LEU A 70 -9.04 -1.94 12.56
C LEU A 70 -8.98 -1.88 11.03
N LEU A 71 -8.11 -1.02 10.47
CA LEU A 71 -7.93 -0.91 9.03
C LEU A 71 -6.97 -1.98 8.48
N ARG A 72 -7.34 -2.64 7.40
CA ARG A 72 -6.46 -3.55 6.63
C ARG A 72 -5.65 -2.77 5.61
N VAL A 73 -4.35 -2.78 5.83
CA VAL A 73 -3.37 -2.20 4.92
C VAL A 73 -2.64 -3.33 4.23
N PHE A 74 -2.76 -3.35 2.91
CA PHE A 74 -2.11 -4.29 2.05
C PHE A 74 -0.89 -3.65 1.39
N MET A 75 0.26 -4.32 1.44
CA MET A 75 1.48 -3.81 0.81
C MET A 75 1.88 -4.69 -0.37
N GLN A 76 1.87 -4.11 -1.57
CA GLN A 76 2.31 -4.77 -2.79
C GLN A 76 3.64 -4.20 -3.30
N ILE A 77 4.57 -5.10 -3.60
CA ILE A 77 5.87 -4.78 -4.21
C ILE A 77 5.86 -5.43 -5.61
N ALA A 78 5.30 -4.77 -6.63
CA ALA A 78 5.16 -5.38 -7.96
C ALA A 78 4.87 -4.38 -9.11
N MET A 79 4.82 -4.93 -10.33
CA MET A 79 4.60 -4.28 -11.63
C MET A 79 3.53 -3.17 -11.61
N HIS A 80 3.89 -2.05 -12.24
CA HIS A 80 3.16 -0.79 -12.27
C HIS A 80 1.67 -0.93 -12.64
N GLY A 81 1.35 -1.72 -13.67
CA GLY A 81 -0.02 -1.86 -14.15
C GLY A 81 -0.95 -2.68 -13.25
N ALA A 82 -0.45 -3.76 -12.63
CA ALA A 82 -1.30 -4.70 -11.90
C ALA A 82 -1.80 -4.11 -10.57
N ALA A 83 -0.89 -3.51 -9.79
CA ALA A 83 -1.23 -2.86 -8.53
C ALA A 83 -2.27 -1.76 -8.71
N LEU A 84 -2.14 -1.01 -9.81
CA LEU A 84 -3.02 0.09 -10.13
C LEU A 84 -4.37 -0.36 -10.70
N SER A 85 -4.43 -1.47 -11.42
CA SER A 85 -5.71 -2.08 -11.81
C SER A 85 -6.53 -2.57 -10.60
N TYR A 86 -5.87 -2.98 -9.51
CA TYR A 86 -6.58 -3.41 -8.30
C TYR A 86 -7.34 -2.28 -7.62
N ALA A 87 -6.92 -1.03 -7.79
CA ALA A 87 -7.62 0.13 -7.22
C ALA A 87 -9.09 0.21 -7.71
N MET A 88 -9.41 -0.30 -8.89
CA MET A 88 -10.78 -0.36 -9.42
C MET A 88 -11.70 -1.33 -8.66
N PHE A 89 -11.12 -2.30 -7.96
CA PHE A 89 -11.83 -3.34 -7.23
C PHE A 89 -11.77 -3.14 -5.71
N MET A 90 -11.09 -2.09 -5.25
CA MET A 90 -11.12 -1.69 -3.86
C MET A 90 -12.47 -1.10 -3.49
N ARG A 91 -12.81 -1.17 -2.21
CA ARG A 91 -14.02 -0.52 -1.68
C ARG A 91 -13.89 1.01 -1.79
N ALA A 92 -15.00 1.67 -2.10
CA ALA A 92 -15.09 3.13 -2.01
C ALA A 92 -14.64 3.63 -0.62
N HIS A 93 -13.98 4.79 -0.61
CA HIS A 93 -13.30 5.38 0.54
C HIS A 93 -12.06 4.61 1.02
N GLY A 94 -11.60 3.60 0.28
CA GLY A 94 -10.25 3.07 0.45
C GLY A 94 -9.19 4.05 -0.06
N ALA A 95 -7.92 3.68 0.05
CA ALA A 95 -6.81 4.50 -0.44
C ALA A 95 -5.72 3.67 -1.11
N VAL A 96 -5.05 4.26 -2.10
CA VAL A 96 -3.79 3.76 -2.66
C VAL A 96 -2.67 4.71 -2.30
N ILE A 97 -1.56 4.19 -1.79
CA ILE A 97 -0.34 4.94 -1.55
C ILE A 97 0.71 4.46 -2.55
N GLU A 98 1.06 5.31 -3.51
CA GLU A 98 2.15 5.05 -4.44
C GLU A 98 3.46 5.57 -3.87
N LEU A 99 4.32 4.63 -3.46
CA LEU A 99 5.69 4.93 -3.05
C LEU A 99 6.58 4.92 -4.29
N TRP A 100 7.26 6.04 -4.53
CA TRP A 100 8.11 6.31 -5.70
C TRP A 100 7.34 6.49 -7.01
N PRO A 101 6.45 7.50 -7.09
CA PRO A 101 5.71 7.77 -8.29
C PRO A 101 6.64 8.21 -9.43
N ARG A 102 6.43 7.65 -10.61
CA ARG A 102 7.10 8.13 -11.83
C ARG A 102 6.44 9.44 -12.28
N PRO A 103 7.20 10.43 -12.76
CA PRO A 103 6.68 11.76 -13.07
C PRO A 103 5.61 11.73 -14.17
N ASP A 104 5.89 11.07 -15.30
CA ASP A 104 5.02 11.13 -16.49
C ASP A 104 4.90 9.79 -17.21
N GLY A 105 3.66 9.36 -17.49
CA GLY A 105 3.37 8.19 -18.31
C GLY A 105 1.94 7.70 -18.13
N LEU A 106 1.63 6.56 -18.79
CA LEU A 106 0.27 6.00 -18.84
C LEU A 106 -0.32 5.73 -17.46
N TRP A 107 0.51 5.53 -16.43
CA TRP A 107 0.02 5.23 -15.08
C TRP A 107 -0.81 6.33 -14.43
N ARG A 108 -0.68 7.59 -14.88
CA ARG A 108 -1.58 8.67 -14.43
C ARG A 108 -3.05 8.37 -14.73
N CYS A 109 -3.34 7.51 -15.72
CA CYS A 109 -4.72 7.07 -15.96
C CYS A 109 -5.26 6.27 -14.78
N PHE A 110 -4.43 5.52 -14.06
CA PHE A 110 -4.91 4.75 -12.92
C PHE A 110 -5.14 5.59 -11.68
N GLU A 111 -4.38 6.67 -11.47
CA GLU A 111 -4.70 7.68 -10.46
C GLU A 111 -6.12 8.24 -10.69
N HIS A 112 -6.44 8.56 -11.95
CA HIS A 112 -7.79 9.01 -12.32
C HIS A 112 -8.84 7.91 -12.12
N LEU A 113 -8.53 6.66 -12.48
CA LEU A 113 -9.48 5.54 -12.35
C LEU A 113 -9.73 5.16 -10.90
N ALA A 114 -8.70 5.18 -10.05
CA ALA A 114 -8.82 5.00 -8.60
C ALA A 114 -9.70 6.10 -8.00
N THR A 115 -9.41 7.36 -8.33
CA THR A 115 -10.21 8.51 -7.87
C THR A 115 -11.66 8.40 -8.35
N HIS A 116 -11.89 7.98 -9.60
CA HIS A 116 -13.23 7.76 -10.15
C HIS A 116 -13.98 6.62 -9.44
N ALA A 117 -13.29 5.56 -9.01
CA ALA A 117 -13.84 4.48 -8.19
C ALA A 117 -14.11 4.91 -6.72
N GLY A 118 -13.84 6.17 -6.37
CA GLY A 118 -13.98 6.69 -5.01
C GLY A 118 -12.87 6.25 -4.06
N VAL A 119 -11.72 5.83 -4.61
CA VAL A 119 -10.51 5.47 -3.87
C VAL A 119 -9.58 6.67 -3.84
N GLU A 120 -9.10 7.03 -2.66
CA GLU A 120 -8.14 8.12 -2.48
C GLU A 120 -6.78 7.70 -3.02
N TYR A 121 -6.05 8.62 -3.66
CA TYR A 121 -4.73 8.31 -4.23
C TYR A 121 -3.68 9.27 -3.68
N GLU A 122 -2.73 8.73 -2.91
CA GLU A 122 -1.64 9.48 -2.30
C GLU A 122 -0.31 9.09 -2.96
N ARG A 123 0.47 10.08 -3.35
CA ARG A 123 1.78 9.90 -3.98
C ARG A 123 2.87 10.33 -3.02
N TRP A 124 3.78 9.43 -2.72
CA TRP A 124 4.95 9.75 -1.91
C TRP A 124 6.24 9.45 -2.68
N GLY A 125 6.98 10.51 -3.01
CA GLY A 125 8.33 10.41 -3.57
C GLY A 125 9.39 10.47 -2.48
N ASN A 126 10.48 9.72 -2.65
CA ASN A 126 11.65 9.90 -1.80
C ASN A 126 12.22 11.29 -2.06
N SER A 127 12.43 12.09 -1.01
CA SER A 127 13.06 13.40 -1.12
C SER A 127 14.53 13.32 -1.55
N GLN A 128 15.13 12.13 -1.51
CA GLN A 128 16.53 11.88 -1.86
C GLN A 128 16.64 10.92 -3.05
N PRO A 129 16.80 11.43 -4.29
CA PRO A 129 16.99 10.59 -5.47
C PRO A 129 18.20 9.64 -5.40
N SER A 130 19.22 10.00 -4.63
CA SER A 130 20.44 9.19 -4.41
C SER A 130 20.21 7.88 -3.65
N ARG A 131 19.02 7.68 -3.05
CA ARG A 131 18.61 6.43 -2.41
C ARG A 131 18.14 5.37 -3.40
N TYR A 132 17.95 5.75 -4.67
CA TYR A 132 17.77 4.84 -5.79
C TYR A 132 19.14 4.41 -6.32
N ARG A 133 19.31 3.11 -6.55
CA ARG A 133 20.51 2.55 -7.15
C ARG A 133 20.15 1.46 -8.15
N GLU A 134 20.86 1.45 -9.25
CA GLU A 134 20.83 0.40 -10.27
C GLU A 134 22.16 -0.35 -10.20
N ASP A 135 22.12 -1.67 -10.05
CA ASP A 135 23.31 -2.51 -10.17
C ASP A 135 22.99 -3.83 -10.91
N ARG A 136 24.00 -4.70 -11.06
CA ARG A 136 23.85 -5.99 -11.76
C ARG A 136 22.85 -6.94 -11.10
N ALA A 137 22.51 -6.74 -9.82
CA ALA A 137 21.48 -7.51 -9.12
C ALA A 137 20.06 -6.93 -9.33
N GLY A 138 19.95 -5.73 -9.90
CA GLY A 138 18.71 -5.02 -10.23
C GLY A 138 18.60 -3.69 -9.48
N ASP A 139 17.45 -3.06 -9.64
CA ASP A 139 17.20 -1.73 -9.07
C ASP A 139 16.67 -1.84 -7.65
N TYR A 140 17.16 -0.99 -6.75
CA TYR A 140 16.66 -0.91 -5.37
C TYR A 140 16.56 0.54 -4.88
N LEU A 141 15.45 0.82 -4.19
CA LEU A 141 15.19 2.08 -3.51
C LEU A 141 15.18 1.86 -2.01
N THR A 142 15.98 2.65 -1.30
CA THR A 142 15.88 2.73 0.15
C THR A 142 14.77 3.71 0.53
N VAL A 143 13.66 3.16 1.01
CA VAL A 143 12.50 3.92 1.47
C VAL A 143 12.66 4.30 2.94
N ASP A 144 12.36 5.55 3.26
CA ASP A 144 12.34 6.03 4.65
C ASP A 144 11.09 5.51 5.38
N GLY A 145 11.29 4.55 6.27
CA GLY A 145 10.18 3.93 6.98
C GLY A 145 9.40 4.89 7.88
N ALA A 146 10.03 5.92 8.43
CA ALA A 146 9.35 6.90 9.28
C ALA A 146 8.52 7.86 8.42
N ALA A 147 9.05 8.30 7.28
CA ALA A 147 8.29 9.13 6.34
C ALA A 147 7.07 8.40 5.79
N VAL A 148 7.21 7.12 5.40
CA VAL A 148 6.07 6.33 4.94
C VAL A 148 5.05 6.08 6.05
N ALA A 149 5.50 5.88 7.30
CA ALA A 149 4.58 5.75 8.43
C ALA A 149 3.73 7.02 8.64
N GLN A 150 4.32 8.21 8.48
CA GLN A 150 3.58 9.47 8.56
C GLN A 150 2.55 9.61 7.43
N VAL A 151 2.91 9.25 6.20
CA VAL A 151 1.97 9.21 5.07
C VAL A 151 0.82 8.26 5.38
N LEU A 152 1.15 7.05 5.83
CA LEU A 152 0.17 6.03 6.18
C LEU A 152 -0.77 6.52 7.30
N GLN A 153 -0.24 7.17 8.35
CA GLN A 153 -1.04 7.74 9.42
C GLN A 153 -2.06 8.77 8.92
N ARG A 154 -1.65 9.68 8.04
CA ARG A 154 -2.57 10.67 7.45
C ARG A 154 -3.67 10.00 6.63
N VAL A 155 -3.29 9.05 5.77
CA VAL A 155 -4.24 8.32 4.92
C VAL A 155 -5.21 7.48 5.75
N VAL A 156 -4.74 6.83 6.81
CA VAL A 156 -5.57 6.07 7.77
C VAL A 156 -6.60 6.96 8.43
N ALA A 157 -6.20 8.14 8.92
CA ALA A 157 -7.12 9.10 9.51
C ALA A 157 -8.19 9.54 8.49
N HIS A 158 -7.76 9.91 7.28
CA HIS A 158 -8.65 10.33 6.20
C HIS A 158 -9.66 9.26 5.79
N VAL A 159 -9.22 8.02 5.59
CA VAL A 159 -10.08 6.87 5.26
C VAL A 159 -11.12 6.62 6.36
N ARG A 160 -10.72 6.73 7.64
CA ARG A 160 -11.64 6.60 8.77
C ARG A 160 -12.71 7.70 8.76
N ASP A 161 -12.30 8.95 8.58
CA ASP A 161 -13.23 10.09 8.57
C ASP A 161 -14.24 9.99 7.42
N ARG A 162 -13.77 9.66 6.20
CA ARG A 162 -14.64 9.43 5.04
C ARG A 162 -15.67 8.33 5.31
N ARG A 163 -15.25 7.22 5.91
CA ARG A 163 -16.15 6.10 6.22
C ARG A 163 -17.16 6.41 7.32
N ALA A 164 -16.79 7.28 8.25
CA ALA A 164 -17.70 7.76 9.29
C ALA A 164 -18.70 8.82 8.76
N GLY A 165 -18.58 9.23 7.49
CA GLY A 165 -19.39 10.31 6.92
C GLY A 165 -19.04 11.69 7.48
N LEU A 166 -17.86 11.82 8.08
CA LEU A 166 -17.39 13.08 8.65
C LEU A 166 -16.90 14.01 7.53
N PRO A 167 -17.04 15.34 7.70
CA PRO A 167 -16.46 16.31 6.78
C PRO A 167 -14.95 16.14 6.75
N VAL A 168 -14.41 16.01 5.54
CA VAL A 168 -13.00 15.70 5.33
C VAL A 168 -12.23 16.97 5.04
N VAL A 169 -11.24 17.22 5.88
CA VAL A 169 -10.25 18.26 5.64
C VAL A 169 -9.26 17.72 4.61
N PRO A 170 -9.09 18.37 3.45
CA PRO A 170 -8.16 17.88 2.44
C PRO A 170 -6.75 17.77 3.05
N ALA A 171 -6.10 16.61 2.85
CA ALA A 171 -4.79 16.29 3.42
C ALA A 171 -3.63 17.23 2.98
N ASN A 172 -3.90 18.14 2.03
CA ASN A 172 -2.96 19.08 1.43
C ASN A 172 -3.31 20.56 1.71
N ALA A 173 -4.11 20.85 2.74
CA ALA A 173 -4.36 22.22 3.20
C ALA A 173 -3.17 22.80 4.00
#